data_AF-A0A7W1ELN7-F1
#
_entry.id   AF-A0A7W1ELN7-F1
#
_cell.length_a   1.000
_cell.length_b   1.000
_cell.length_c   1.000
_cell.angle_alpha   90.00
_cell.angle_beta   90.00
_cell.angle_gamma   90.00
#
_symmetry.space_group_name_H-M   'P 1'
#
loop_
_entity.id
_entity.type
_entity.pdbx_description
1 polymer ?
#
loop_
_entity_poly.entity_id
_entity_poly.type
_entity_poly.pdbx_seq_one_letter_code
_entity_poly.pdbx_strand_id
1 'polypeptide(L)'
;LDVTERSLAAGIAAAVPGNHLGDIGSAIQAVVEAAGFSVVRDLVGHGIGTQFHEEPQVPNYGKPKRGLKLIPGLTLAIEPMVNVGGPATRTLSDKWTIVTVDGSRSAHFEHTVAITEGGNRVLTAA
;
A
#
# COMPACT_ATOMS: atom_id res chain seq x y z
N LEU A 1 -8.47 12.56 -0.77
CA LEU A 1 -7.70 12.27 -1.99
C LEU A 1 -6.23 12.60 -1.75
N ASP A 2 -5.90 13.85 -1.45
CA ASP A 2 -4.52 14.33 -1.24
C ASP A 2 -3.70 13.50 -0.24
N VAL A 3 -4.30 13.10 0.90
CA VAL A 3 -3.57 12.27 1.89
C VAL A 3 -3.28 10.88 1.35
N THR A 4 -4.22 10.27 0.63
CA THR A 4 -4.04 8.95 0.02
C THR A 4 -2.91 9.00 -1.01
N GLU A 5 -2.93 10.00 -1.91
CA GLU A 5 -1.88 10.19 -2.92
C GLU A 5 -0.50 10.46 -2.29
N ARG A 6 -0.44 11.33 -1.27
CA ARG A 6 0.81 11.58 -0.52
C ARG A 6 1.31 10.33 0.22
N SER A 7 0.40 9.50 0.73
CA SER A 7 0.76 8.25 1.40
C SER A 7 1.34 7.24 0.41
N LEU A 8 0.76 7.13 -0.80
CA LEU A 8 1.32 6.33 -1.89
C LEU A 8 2.73 6.82 -2.23
N ALA A 9 2.91 8.12 -2.45
CA ALA A 9 4.22 8.70 -2.73
C ALA A 9 5.26 8.38 -1.63
N ALA A 10 4.86 8.43 -0.36
CA ALA A 10 5.73 8.05 0.76
C ALA A 10 6.08 6.55 0.76
N GLY A 11 5.12 5.68 0.48
CA GLY A 11 5.34 4.24 0.31
C GLY A 11 6.31 3.92 -0.82
N ILE A 12 6.12 4.55 -1.99
CA ILE A 12 7.01 4.42 -3.15
C ILE A 12 8.42 4.91 -2.80
N ALA A 13 8.56 6.05 -2.12
CA ALA A 13 9.87 6.56 -1.71
C ALA A 13 10.61 5.60 -0.75
N ALA A 14 9.87 4.86 0.09
CA ALA A 14 10.42 3.84 0.98
C ALA A 14 10.71 2.50 0.29
N ALA A 15 10.11 2.24 -0.88
CA ALA A 15 10.28 1.02 -1.64
C ALA A 15 11.60 1.00 -2.41
N VAL A 16 12.75 0.98 -1.72
CA VAL A 16 14.09 0.98 -2.32
C VAL A 16 14.88 -0.26 -1.92
N PRO A 17 15.89 -0.69 -2.72
CA PRO A 17 16.73 -1.83 -2.38
C PRO A 17 17.33 -1.71 -0.98
N GLY A 18 17.29 -2.80 -0.22
CA GLY A 18 17.83 -2.85 1.14
C GLY A 18 16.82 -2.54 2.24
N ASN A 19 15.74 -1.82 1.94
CA ASN A 19 14.62 -1.64 2.86
C ASN A 19 13.80 -2.93 2.98
N HIS A 20 12.76 -2.92 3.81
CA HIS A 20 11.85 -4.03 4.02
C HIS A 20 10.41 -3.61 3.72
N LEU A 21 9.52 -4.59 3.48
CA LEU A 21 8.09 -4.32 3.28
C LEU A 21 7.47 -3.49 4.41
N GLY A 22 7.89 -3.72 5.65
CA GLY A 22 7.42 -2.95 6.80
C GLY A 22 7.84 -1.47 6.77
N ASP A 23 8.88 -1.10 6.01
CA ASP A 23 9.24 0.30 5.78
C ASP A 23 8.24 1.00 4.86
N ILE A 24 7.74 0.31 3.83
CA ILE A 24 6.66 0.81 2.94
C ILE A 24 5.40 1.07 3.76
N GLY A 25 4.93 0.05 4.48
CA GLY A 25 3.73 0.15 5.31
C GLY A 25 3.85 1.20 6.41
N SER A 26 5.02 1.29 7.07
CA SER A 26 5.26 2.33 8.08
C SER A 26 5.24 3.74 7.51
N ALA A 27 5.76 3.95 6.29
CA ALA A 27 5.78 5.27 5.64
C ALA A 27 4.36 5.71 5.25
N ILE A 28 3.57 4.81 4.67
CA ILE A 28 2.16 5.04 4.33
C ILE A 28 1.37 5.38 5.60
N GLN A 29 1.43 4.52 6.61
CA GLN A 29 0.70 4.67 7.86
C GLN A 29 1.02 5.98 8.58
N ALA A 30 2.29 6.39 8.60
CA ALA A 30 2.69 7.64 9.24
C ALA A 30 2.04 8.87 8.57
N VAL A 31 1.93 8.90 7.24
CA VAL A 31 1.26 10.00 6.52
C VAL A 31 -0.24 10.01 6.79
N VAL A 32 -0.88 8.83 6.78
CA VAL A 32 -2.32 8.68 6.94
C VAL A 32 -2.75 9.05 8.36
N GLU A 33 -2.11 8.48 9.37
CA GLU A 33 -2.48 8.68 10.77
C GLU A 33 -2.16 10.09 11.27
N ALA A 34 -1.06 10.70 10.80
CA ALA A 34 -0.75 12.10 11.12
C ALA A 34 -1.79 13.10 10.58
N ALA A 35 -2.53 12.72 9.54
CA ALA A 35 -3.62 13.51 8.98
C ALA A 35 -4.99 13.22 9.62
N GLY A 36 -5.06 12.34 10.63
CA GLY A 36 -6.30 11.97 11.32
C GLY A 36 -7.18 10.96 10.58
N PHE A 37 -6.63 10.27 9.59
CA PHE A 37 -7.33 9.20 8.85
C PHE A 37 -6.83 7.82 9.27
N SER A 38 -7.48 6.76 8.77
CA SER A 38 -7.09 5.38 9.06
C SER A 38 -6.77 4.57 7.80
N VAL A 39 -5.88 3.59 7.97
CA VAL A 39 -5.47 2.67 6.90
C VAL A 39 -6.31 1.41 6.97
N VAL A 40 -6.90 0.99 5.84
CA VAL A 40 -7.57 -0.32 5.72
C VAL A 40 -6.58 -1.45 6.00
N ARG A 41 -6.98 -2.44 6.79
CA ARG A 41 -6.10 -3.56 7.21
C ARG A 41 -6.44 -4.91 6.60
N ASP A 42 -7.63 -5.03 6.02
CA ASP A 42 -8.12 -6.29 5.43
C ASP A 42 -7.66 -6.48 3.97
N LEU A 43 -7.17 -5.40 3.35
CA LEU A 43 -6.69 -5.34 1.98
C LEU A 43 -5.27 -4.76 1.95
N VAL A 44 -4.45 -5.32 1.08
CA VAL A 44 -3.01 -5.03 0.98
C VAL A 44 -2.60 -5.09 -0.48
N GLY A 45 -1.47 -4.45 -0.80
CA GLY A 45 -0.81 -4.65 -2.07
C GLY A 45 -0.21 -6.04 -2.21
N HIS A 46 0.41 -6.28 -3.35
CA HIS A 46 0.87 -7.61 -3.72
C HIS A 46 2.11 -7.56 -4.62
N GLY A 47 2.80 -8.69 -4.75
CA GLY A 47 3.72 -8.91 -5.86
C GLY A 47 2.93 -8.99 -7.16
N ILE A 48 3.50 -8.46 -8.24
CA ILE A 48 2.89 -8.49 -9.57
C ILE A 48 3.97 -8.72 -10.61
N GLY A 49 3.69 -9.60 -11.57
CA GLY A 49 4.66 -9.98 -12.58
C GLY A 49 4.05 -10.92 -13.60
N THR A 50 4.33 -12.21 -13.42
CA THR A 50 3.76 -13.25 -14.30
C THR A 50 2.34 -13.65 -13.90
N GLN A 51 2.00 -13.48 -12.62
CA GLN A 51 0.64 -13.61 -12.11
C GLN A 51 0.05 -12.25 -11.74
N PHE A 52 -1.28 -12.17 -11.75
CA PHE A 52 -2.01 -10.94 -11.41
C PHE A 52 -1.80 -10.55 -9.93
N HIS A 53 -1.93 -11.51 -9.02
CA HIS A 53 -1.53 -11.39 -7.62
C HIS A 53 -0.53 -12.51 -7.30
N GLU A 54 0.64 -12.16 -6.78
CA GLU A 54 1.64 -13.10 -6.27
C GLU A 54 2.27 -12.56 -4.97
N GLU A 55 3.03 -13.40 -4.29
CA GLU A 55 3.81 -12.94 -3.13
C GLU A 55 4.88 -11.92 -3.56
N PRO A 56 5.25 -10.96 -2.70
CA PRO A 56 4.80 -10.84 -1.32
C PRO A 56 3.51 -10.02 -1.17
N GLN A 57 2.75 -10.27 -0.10
CA GLN A 57 1.79 -9.26 0.37
C GLN A 57 2.49 -7.97 0.79
N VAL A 58 1.92 -6.81 0.46
CA VAL A 58 2.47 -5.47 0.73
C VAL A 58 1.49 -4.66 1.59
N PRO A 59 1.50 -4.84 2.92
CA PRO A 59 0.62 -4.09 3.79
C PRO A 59 0.89 -2.58 3.78
N ASN A 60 -0.17 -1.79 3.78
CA ASN A 60 -0.14 -0.32 3.86
C ASN A 60 0.12 0.21 5.29
N TYR A 61 0.46 -0.69 6.21
CA TYR A 61 0.74 -0.43 7.62
C TYR A 61 1.87 -1.34 8.08
N GLY A 62 2.59 -0.97 9.14
CA GLY A 62 3.67 -1.82 9.60
C GLY A 62 4.64 -1.15 10.57
N LYS A 63 5.73 -1.87 10.84
CA LYS A 63 6.85 -1.38 11.62
C LYS A 63 8.09 -1.33 10.74
N PRO A 64 8.93 -0.29 10.84
CA PRO A 64 10.17 -0.20 10.07
C PRO A 64 11.05 -1.44 10.25
N LYS A 65 11.78 -1.81 9.19
CA LYS A 65 12.75 -2.91 9.14
C LYS A 65 12.17 -4.29 9.49
N ARG A 66 10.90 -4.52 9.14
CA ARG A 66 10.20 -5.81 9.31
C ARG A 66 9.70 -6.36 7.99
N GLY A 67 9.56 -7.68 7.92
CA GLY A 67 9.09 -8.39 6.72
C GLY A 67 10.22 -8.67 5.73
N LEU A 68 9.85 -8.99 4.50
CA LEU A 68 10.78 -9.33 3.43
C LEU A 68 11.65 -8.12 3.06
N LYS A 69 12.94 -8.37 2.81
CA LYS A 69 13.89 -7.37 2.34
C LYS A 69 13.69 -7.12 0.84
N LEU A 70 13.58 -5.86 0.46
CA LEU A 70 13.45 -5.41 -0.91
C LEU A 70 14.78 -5.60 -1.64
N ILE A 71 14.75 -6.39 -2.71
CA ILE A 71 15.91 -6.66 -3.57
C ILE A 71 15.56 -6.33 -5.02
N PRO A 72 16.56 -5.96 -5.85
CA PRO A 72 16.36 -5.77 -7.28
C PRO A 72 15.66 -6.97 -7.93
N GLY A 73 14.71 -6.70 -8.83
CA GLY A 73 13.90 -7.70 -9.52
C GLY A 73 12.49 -7.88 -8.94
N LEU A 74 12.23 -7.44 -7.71
CA LEU A 74 10.87 -7.42 -7.18
C LEU A 74 10.02 -6.37 -7.90
N THR A 75 8.77 -6.72 -8.19
CA THR A 75 7.77 -5.78 -8.71
C THR A 75 6.52 -5.87 -7.84
N LEU A 76 6.08 -4.72 -7.32
CA LEU A 76 5.07 -4.62 -6.27
C LEU A 76 3.95 -3.67 -6.69
N ALA A 77 2.71 -4.04 -6.43
CA ALA A 77 1.60 -3.10 -6.32
C ALA A 77 1.65 -2.44 -4.94
N ILE A 78 1.79 -1.12 -4.92
CA ILE A 78 1.67 -0.31 -3.69
C ILE A 78 0.36 0.47 -3.81
N GLU A 79 -0.58 0.18 -2.93
CA GLU A 79 -2.01 0.49 -3.13
C GLU A 79 -2.71 0.92 -1.83
N PRO A 80 -2.38 2.10 -1.25
CA PRO A 80 -2.98 2.55 -0.01
C PRO A 80 -4.47 2.86 -0.15
N MET A 81 -5.25 2.19 0.67
CA MET A 81 -6.68 2.44 0.90
C MET A 81 -6.88 3.15 2.23
N VAL A 82 -7.42 4.37 2.19
CA VAL A 82 -7.48 5.29 3.33
C VAL A 82 -8.93 5.65 3.62
N ASN A 83 -9.36 5.43 4.86
CA ASN A 83 -10.71 5.72 5.34
C ASN A 83 -10.74 7.04 6.13
N VAL A 84 -11.85 7.77 5.98
CA VAL A 84 -12.13 8.95 6.82
C VAL A 84 -12.36 8.56 8.28
N GLY A 85 -13.12 7.48 8.51
CA GLY A 85 -13.42 6.96 9.84
C GLY A 85 -12.48 5.83 10.26
N GLY A 86 -13.04 4.75 10.78
CA GLY A 86 -12.28 3.60 11.27
C GLY A 86 -11.67 2.72 10.15
N PRO A 87 -10.67 1.88 10.47
CA PRO A 87 -9.98 1.04 9.49
C PRO A 87 -10.81 -0.18 9.06
N ALA A 88 -11.89 -0.49 9.79
CA ALA A 88 -12.67 -1.71 9.61
C ALA A 88 -13.49 -1.67 8.31
N THR A 89 -13.43 -2.77 7.56
CA THR A 89 -14.21 -2.95 6.34
C THR A 89 -15.13 -4.16 6.44
N ARG A 90 -16.09 -4.26 5.52
CA ARG A 90 -16.91 -5.46 5.33
C ARG A 90 -17.20 -5.67 3.84
N THR A 91 -17.24 -6.92 3.43
CA THR A 91 -17.68 -7.30 2.08
C THR A 91 -19.20 -7.41 2.03
N LEU A 92 -19.81 -6.86 0.98
CA LEU A 92 -21.24 -6.94 0.75
C LEU A 92 -21.68 -8.35 0.30
N SER A 93 -23.00 -8.54 0.19
CA SER A 93 -23.60 -9.82 -0.21
C SER A 93 -23.21 -10.26 -1.61
N ASP A 94 -22.79 -9.33 -2.48
CA ASP A 94 -22.25 -9.60 -3.81
C ASP A 94 -20.88 -10.27 -3.81
N LYS A 95 -20.24 -10.41 -2.63
CA LYS A 95 -18.93 -11.04 -2.41
C LYS A 95 -17.74 -10.26 -2.98
N TRP A 96 -17.95 -9.03 -3.45
CA TRP A 96 -16.92 -8.22 -4.10
C TRP A 96 -16.82 -6.81 -3.55
N THR A 97 -17.95 -6.13 -3.37
CA THR A 97 -17.94 -4.74 -2.93
C THR A 97 -17.50 -4.68 -1.48
N ILE A 98 -16.42 -3.95 -1.23
CA ILE A 98 -15.89 -3.72 0.12
C ILE A 98 -16.25 -2.29 0.53
N VAL A 99 -16.88 -2.18 1.69
CA VAL A 99 -17.31 -0.88 2.25
C VAL A 99 -16.74 -0.69 3.65
N THR A 100 -16.58 0.56 4.06
CA THR A 100 -16.29 0.91 5.45
C THR A 100 -17.44 0.47 6.35
N VAL A 101 -17.13 -0.04 7.54
CA VAL A 101 -18.17 -0.49 8.49
C VAL A 101 -19.01 0.69 8.99
N ASP A 102 -18.40 1.86 9.15
CA ASP A 102 -19.04 3.08 9.65
C ASP A 102 -19.73 3.93 8.55
N GLY A 103 -19.66 3.50 7.29
CA GLY A 103 -20.24 4.22 6.16
C GLY A 103 -19.50 5.50 5.76
N SER A 104 -18.33 5.77 6.35
CA SER A 104 -17.49 6.91 5.97
C SER A 104 -16.86 6.73 4.59
N ARG A 105 -16.39 7.83 3.99
CA ARG A 105 -15.72 7.80 2.68
C ARG A 105 -14.37 7.09 2.77
N SER A 106 -13.98 6.46 1.67
CA SER A 106 -12.65 5.89 1.46
C SER A 106 -12.05 6.43 0.15
N ALA A 107 -10.73 6.39 0.05
CA ALA A 107 -9.98 6.75 -1.14
C ALA A 107 -8.84 5.77 -1.38
N HIS A 108 -8.53 5.52 -2.64
CA HIS A 108 -7.53 4.54 -3.09
C HIS A 108 -6.72 5.11 -4.25
N PHE A 109 -5.42 4.88 -4.24
CA PHE A 109 -4.50 5.11 -5.36
C PHE A 109 -3.52 3.94 -5.42
N GLU A 110 -3.00 3.64 -6.61
CA GLU A 110 -2.11 2.51 -6.82
C GLU A 110 -1.03 2.84 -7.85
N HIS A 111 0.16 2.28 -7.64
CA HIS A 111 1.16 2.13 -8.69
C HIS A 111 1.84 0.76 -8.64
N THR A 112 2.22 0.27 -9.82
CA THR A 112 3.17 -0.83 -9.95
C THR A 112 4.58 -0.28 -9.92
N VAL A 113 5.40 -0.80 -9.01
CA VAL A 113 6.75 -0.32 -8.73
C VAL A 113 7.75 -1.46 -8.83
N ALA A 114 8.75 -1.30 -9.71
CA ALA A 114 9.87 -2.22 -9.82
C ALA A 114 11.03 -1.76 -8.92
N ILE A 115 11.56 -2.68 -8.14
CA ILE A 115 12.81 -2.52 -7.39
C ILE A 115 13.97 -2.83 -8.34
N THR A 116 14.91 -1.90 -8.47
CA THR A 116 16.06 -1.96 -9.39
C THR A 116 17.36 -1.77 -8.61
N GLU A 117 18.52 -2.02 -9.21
CA GLU A 117 19.81 -1.77 -8.52
C GLU A 117 20.00 -0.29 -8.11
N GLY A 118 19.45 0.65 -8.88
CA GLY A 118 19.59 2.09 -8.66
C GLY A 118 18.51 2.74 -7.79
N GLY A 119 17.57 1.97 -7.23
CA GLY A 119 16.40 2.50 -6.52
C GLY A 119 15.12 1.83 -6.98
N ASN A 120 14.04 2.57 -7.12
CA ASN A 120 12.80 2.06 -7.71
C ASN A 120 12.41 2.80 -8.98
N ARG A 121 11.52 2.17 -9.73
CA ARG A 121 10.89 2.72 -10.93
C ARG A 121 9.40 2.48 -10.88
N VAL A 122 8.63 3.56 -10.98
CA VAL A 122 7.17 3.49 -11.17
C VAL A 122 6.90 3.10 -12.62
N LEU A 123 6.16 2.02 -12.83
CA LEU A 123 5.87 1.47 -14.17
C LEU A 123 4.56 1.98 -14.76
N THR A 124 3.66 2.50 -13.92
CA THR A 124 2.32 2.96 -14.32
C THR A 124 2.13 4.46 -14.19
N ALA A 125 3.23 5.22 -14.13
CA ALA A 125 3.19 6.68 -14.26
C ALA A 125 2.96 7.08 -15.72
N ALA A 126 2.16 8.12 -15.95
CA ALA A 126 1.85 8.67 -17.27
C ALA A 126 2.99 9.51 -17.85
#